data_AF-A0A2N2DM16-F1
#
_entry.id   AF-A0A2N2DM16-F1
#
_cell.length_a   1.000
_cell.length_b   1.000
_cell.length_c   1.000
_cell.angle_alpha   90.00
_cell.angle_beta   90.00
_cell.angle_gamma   90.00
#
_symmetry.space_group_name_H-M   'P 1'
#
loop_
_entity.id
_entity.type
_entity.pdbx_description
1 polymer ?
#
loop_
_entity_poly.entity_id
_entity_poly.type
_entity_poly.pdbx_seq_one_letter_code
_entity_poly.pdbx_strand_id
1 'polypeptide(L)'
;MNIQNMTINKVRALYKKETTLKELNQEIFNLAKTVDNKYNLFISLDDEHFENTINRLSSIKTGEEDSLFGIPAVLGDNICTEQLKTTCGSKILENYLSPFNAFAVDKLREAGVIITGKTNIDE
;
A
#
# COMPACT_ATOMS: atom_id res chain seq x y z
N MET A 1 -16.43 -6.91 -6.60
CA MET A 1 -16.47 -5.91 -7.70
C MET A 1 -15.29 -6.21 -8.64
N ASN A 2 -15.29 -5.89 -9.95
CA ASN A 2 -14.07 -6.13 -10.76
C ASN A 2 -13.07 -4.97 -10.59
N ILE A 3 -12.27 -5.04 -9.52
CA ILE A 3 -11.33 -3.97 -9.14
C ILE A 3 -10.05 -3.98 -9.97
N GLN A 4 -9.68 -5.12 -10.59
CA GLN A 4 -8.41 -5.31 -11.31
C GLN A 4 -8.15 -4.27 -12.41
N ASN A 5 -9.20 -3.73 -13.04
CA ASN A 5 -9.10 -2.78 -14.15
C ASN A 5 -9.52 -1.36 -13.77
N MET A 6 -9.53 -1.03 -12.47
CA MET A 6 -9.89 0.30 -12.00
C MET A 6 -8.68 1.23 -11.99
N THR A 7 -8.94 2.49 -12.33
CA THR A 7 -7.97 3.58 -12.17
C THR A 7 -8.10 4.19 -10.79
N ILE A 8 -7.06 4.90 -10.34
CA ILE A 8 -7.06 5.66 -9.07
C ILE A 8 -8.32 6.55 -8.95
N ASN A 9 -8.68 7.24 -10.04
CA ASN A 9 -9.87 8.10 -10.07
C ASN A 9 -11.18 7.33 -9.83
N LYS A 10 -11.29 6.10 -10.32
CA LYS A 10 -12.47 5.24 -10.09
C LYS A 10 -12.52 4.77 -8.64
N VAL A 11 -11.40 4.27 -8.10
CA VAL A 11 -11.28 3.85 -6.69
C VAL A 11 -11.69 5.00 -5.75
N ARG A 12 -11.17 6.20 -6.01
CA ARG A 12 -11.54 7.42 -5.26
C ARG A 12 -13.04 7.75 -5.32
N ALA A 13 -13.68 7.55 -6.47
CA ALA A 13 -15.11 7.81 -6.63
C ALA A 13 -15.97 6.84 -5.80
N LEU A 14 -15.51 5.61 -5.60
CA LEU A 14 -16.23 4.58 -4.83
C LEU A 14 -16.34 4.92 -3.34
N TYR A 15 -15.28 5.49 -2.76
CA TYR A 15 -15.31 5.95 -1.35
C TYR A 15 -16.39 7.00 -1.08
N LYS A 16 -16.86 7.72 -2.11
CA LYS A 16 -17.88 8.76 -1.93
C LYS A 16 -19.32 8.22 -1.90
N LYS A 17 -19.58 6.98 -2.34
CA LYS A 17 -20.94 6.54 -2.66
C LYS A 17 -21.27 5.06 -2.43
N GLU A 18 -20.30 4.15 -2.49
CA GLU A 18 -20.60 2.72 -2.69
C GLU A 18 -19.90 1.78 -1.71
N THR A 19 -18.81 2.20 -1.07
CA THR A 19 -18.03 1.32 -0.18
C THR A 19 -17.22 2.13 0.83
N THR A 20 -16.82 1.47 1.92
CA THR A 20 -15.95 2.06 2.95
C THR A 20 -14.46 1.94 2.59
N LEU A 21 -13.64 2.76 3.25
CA LEU A 21 -12.17 2.66 3.15
C LEU A 21 -11.67 1.24 3.44
N LYS A 22 -12.23 0.63 4.49
CA LYS A 22 -11.85 -0.70 4.95
C LYS A 22 -12.21 -1.78 3.92
N GLU A 23 -13.47 -1.82 3.48
CA GLU A 23 -13.97 -2.88 2.60
C GLU A 23 -13.20 -2.92 1.27
N LEU A 24 -13.04 -1.76 0.62
CA LEU A 24 -12.39 -1.71 -0.69
C LEU A 24 -10.90 -2.06 -0.61
N ASN A 25 -10.18 -1.52 0.38
CA ASN A 25 -8.77 -1.85 0.55
C ASN A 25 -8.57 -3.31 0.93
N GLN A 26 -9.48 -3.91 1.72
CA GLN A 26 -9.40 -5.33 2.04
C GLN A 26 -9.62 -6.20 0.79
N GLU A 27 -10.56 -5.84 -0.09
CA GLU A 27 -10.79 -6.55 -1.35
C GLU A 27 -9.55 -6.45 -2.26
N ILE A 28 -8.94 -5.27 -2.37
CA ILE A 28 -7.71 -5.04 -3.15
C ILE A 28 -6.53 -5.83 -2.56
N PHE A 29 -6.37 -5.84 -1.24
CA PHE A 29 -5.28 -6.53 -0.58
C PHE A 29 -5.40 -8.07 -0.70
N ASN A 30 -6.62 -8.61 -0.59
CA ASN A 30 -6.89 -10.02 -0.83
C ASN A 30 -6.64 -10.42 -2.29
N LEU A 31 -6.97 -9.53 -3.23
CA LEU A 31 -6.64 -9.71 -4.64
C LEU A 31 -5.12 -9.76 -4.85
N ALA A 32 -4.36 -8.86 -4.22
CA ALA A 32 -2.90 -8.86 -4.30
C ALA A 32 -2.31 -10.22 -3.88
N LYS A 33 -2.73 -10.75 -2.71
CA LYS A 33 -2.33 -12.09 -2.24
C LYS A 33 -2.68 -13.21 -3.21
N THR A 34 -3.87 -13.15 -3.80
CA THR A 34 -4.34 -14.18 -4.74
C THR A 34 -3.51 -14.20 -6.03
N VAL A 35 -3.17 -13.02 -6.56
CA VAL A 35 -2.37 -12.86 -7.77
C VAL A 35 -0.91 -13.24 -7.51
N ASP A 36 -0.38 -12.91 -6.34
CA ASP A 36 1.01 -13.17 -5.97
C ASP A 36 1.37 -14.66 -6.00
N ASN A 37 0.44 -15.53 -5.58
CA ASN A 37 0.61 -16.99 -5.65
C ASN A 37 0.97 -17.52 -7.04
N LYS A 38 0.65 -16.77 -8.10
CA LYS A 38 0.94 -17.16 -9.49
C LYS A 38 2.18 -16.46 -10.05
N TYR A 39 2.49 -15.26 -9.60
CA TYR A 39 3.41 -14.36 -10.30
C TYR A 39 4.59 -13.87 -9.45
N ASN A 40 4.61 -14.13 -8.14
CA ASN A 40 5.69 -13.74 -7.23
C ASN A 40 6.06 -12.24 -7.38
N LEU A 41 5.02 -11.40 -7.29
CA LEU A 41 5.07 -9.96 -7.49
C LEU A 41 5.53 -9.21 -6.24
N PHE A 42 5.40 -9.79 -5.05
CA PHE A 42 5.71 -9.13 -3.79
C PHE A 42 6.81 -9.88 -3.03
N ILE A 43 7.73 -9.12 -2.44
CA ILE A 43 8.66 -9.63 -1.42
C ILE A 43 7.98 -9.66 -0.06
N SER A 44 7.15 -8.66 0.23
CA SER A 44 6.36 -8.63 1.46
C SER A 44 5.04 -7.88 1.26
N LEU A 45 4.03 -8.31 2.01
CA LEU A 45 2.75 -7.62 2.13
C LEU A 45 2.53 -7.28 3.61
N ASP A 46 2.00 -6.08 3.89
CA ASP A 46 1.90 -5.52 5.24
C ASP A 46 0.62 -5.94 5.96
N ASP A 47 0.49 -7.23 6.23
CA ASP A 47 -0.63 -7.79 6.98
C ASP A 47 -0.74 -7.22 8.40
N GLU A 48 0.40 -6.99 9.05
CA GLU A 48 0.49 -6.63 10.45
C GLU A 48 -0.13 -5.26 10.73
N HIS A 49 0.11 -4.29 9.85
CA HIS A 49 -0.26 -2.90 10.11
C HIS A 49 -1.41 -2.39 9.24
N PHE A 50 -1.94 -3.22 8.34
CA PHE A 50 -3.03 -2.85 7.44
C PHE A 50 -4.23 -2.27 8.20
N GLU A 51 -4.73 -2.99 9.21
CA GLU A 51 -5.89 -2.58 10.02
C GLU A 51 -5.63 -1.27 10.77
N ASN A 52 -4.44 -1.11 11.36
CA ASN A 52 -4.06 0.12 12.06
C ASN A 52 -4.04 1.32 11.12
N THR A 53 -3.53 1.13 9.90
CA THR A 53 -3.50 2.17 8.86
C THR A 53 -4.90 2.58 8.44
N ILE A 54 -5.78 1.61 8.17
CA ILE A 54 -7.18 1.84 7.80
C ILE A 54 -7.92 2.58 8.91
N ASN A 55 -7.76 2.18 10.17
CA ASN A 55 -8.41 2.82 11.31
C ASN A 55 -7.95 4.28 11.48
N ARG A 56 -6.63 4.52 11.38
CA ARG A 56 -6.06 5.87 11.44
C ARG A 56 -6.67 6.75 10.35
N LEU A 57 -6.66 6.30 9.10
CA LEU A 57 -7.18 7.07 7.98
C LEU A 57 -8.71 7.28 8.07
N SER A 58 -9.47 6.30 8.55
CA SER A 58 -10.93 6.42 8.69
C SER A 58 -11.37 7.55 9.63
N SER A 59 -10.48 8.02 10.51
CA SER A 59 -10.72 9.16 11.41
C SER A 59 -10.42 10.53 10.80
N ILE A 60 -9.78 10.58 9.63
CA ILE A 60 -9.34 11.81 8.97
C ILE A 60 -10.46 12.33 8.07
N LYS A 61 -10.80 13.62 8.21
CA LYS A 61 -11.67 14.31 7.27
C LYS A 61 -10.87 14.73 6.05
N THR A 62 -11.34 14.35 4.87
CA THR A 62 -10.66 14.64 3.60
C THR A 62 -11.31 15.80 2.86
N GLY A 63 -10.49 16.58 2.17
CA GLY A 63 -10.89 17.65 1.26
C GLY A 63 -10.88 17.22 -0.21
N GLU A 64 -11.26 18.13 -1.11
CA GLU A 64 -11.24 17.85 -2.55
C GLU A 64 -9.82 17.67 -3.12
N GLU A 65 -8.81 18.24 -2.46
CA GLU A 65 -7.40 18.20 -2.85
C GLU A 65 -6.68 16.88 -2.51
N ASP A 66 -7.31 16.02 -1.69
CA ASP A 66 -6.76 14.75 -1.23
C ASP A 66 -6.88 13.64 -2.29
N SER A 67 -6.22 13.85 -3.44
CA SER A 67 -6.39 13.03 -4.64
C SER A 67 -5.98 11.57 -4.47
N LEU A 68 -5.08 11.27 -3.54
CA LEU A 68 -4.55 9.93 -3.27
C LEU A 68 -4.99 9.33 -1.94
N PHE A 69 -5.88 10.00 -1.21
CA PHE A 69 -6.28 9.53 0.10
C PHE A 69 -7.01 8.19 0.02
N GLY A 70 -6.56 7.25 0.85
CA GLY A 70 -7.12 5.92 0.94
C GLY A 70 -6.81 5.03 -0.27
N ILE A 71 -5.94 5.48 -1.18
CA ILE A 71 -5.52 4.67 -2.33
C ILE A 71 -4.44 3.69 -1.85
N PRO A 72 -4.61 2.38 -2.08
CA PRO A 72 -3.57 1.41 -1.78
C PRO A 72 -2.44 1.47 -2.80
N ALA A 73 -1.20 1.31 -2.34
CA ALA A 73 -0.02 1.25 -3.17
C ALA A 73 1.01 0.27 -2.60
N VAL A 74 1.86 -0.25 -3.48
CA VAL A 74 3.04 -1.03 -3.13
C VAL A 74 4.28 -0.29 -3.60
N LEU A 75 5.40 -0.51 -2.94
CA LEU A 75 6.67 0.16 -3.24
C LEU A 75 7.68 -0.85 -3.77
N GLY A 76 8.61 -0.41 -4.62
CA GLY A 76 9.81 -1.20 -4.90
C GLY A 76 10.53 -1.56 -3.61
N ASP A 77 11.06 -2.78 -3.51
CA ASP A 77 11.77 -3.23 -2.31
C ASP A 77 13.13 -2.56 -2.07
N ASN A 78 13.52 -1.66 -2.98
CA ASN A 78 14.67 -0.77 -2.87
C ASN A 78 14.34 0.61 -2.27
N ILE A 79 13.08 0.87 -1.91
CA ILE A 79 12.66 2.15 -1.31
C ILE A 79 12.61 2.00 0.21
N CYS A 80 13.41 2.75 0.97
CA CYS A 80 13.45 2.60 2.44
C CYS A 80 12.10 2.90 3.11
N THR A 81 11.72 2.05 4.06
CA THR A 81 10.54 2.18 4.93
C THR A 81 10.90 1.75 6.35
N GLU A 82 10.42 2.47 7.38
CA GLU A 82 10.63 2.11 8.79
C GLU A 82 9.80 0.91 9.24
N GLN A 83 8.68 0.67 8.55
CA GLN A 83 7.65 -0.29 8.95
C GLN A 83 7.81 -1.66 8.28
N LEU A 84 8.42 -1.68 7.10
CA LEU A 84 8.67 -2.89 6.31
C LEU A 84 10.16 -3.00 6.04
N LYS A 85 10.67 -4.24 6.07
CA LYS A 85 12.04 -4.52 5.65
C LYS A 85 12.27 -4.03 4.22
N THR A 86 13.48 -3.57 3.95
CA THR A 86 13.90 -3.10 2.62
C THR A 86 15.09 -3.98 2.21
N THR A 87 14.82 -5.05 1.46
CA THR A 87 15.83 -6.07 1.17
C THR A 87 16.53 -5.83 -0.16
N CYS A 88 16.00 -4.92 -0.99
CA CYS A 88 16.44 -4.71 -2.36
C CYS A 88 16.42 -6.01 -3.20
N GLY A 89 15.60 -7.01 -2.86
CA GLY A 89 15.66 -8.34 -3.48
C GLY A 89 16.92 -9.15 -3.14
N SER A 90 17.78 -8.66 -2.24
CA SER A 90 19.08 -9.23 -1.90
C SER A 90 19.07 -9.99 -0.58
N LYS A 91 19.78 -11.11 -0.53
CA LYS A 91 20.08 -11.83 0.72
C LYS A 91 20.94 -11.02 1.69
N ILE A 92 21.73 -10.07 1.20
CA ILE A 92 22.59 -9.22 2.06
C ILE A 92 21.72 -8.37 2.99
N LEU A 93 20.55 -7.94 2.53
CA LEU A 93 19.64 -7.05 3.25
C LEU A 93 18.34 -7.75 3.67
N GLU A 94 18.27 -9.09 3.66
CA GLU A 94 17.04 -9.86 3.94
C GLU A 94 16.36 -9.50 5.27
N ASN A 95 17.14 -9.00 6.23
CA ASN A 95 16.69 -8.60 7.57
C ASN A 95 16.85 -7.11 7.85
N TYR A 96 17.16 -6.30 6.84
CA TYR A 96 17.36 -4.86 7.01
C TYR A 96 16.02 -4.15 7.22
N LEU A 97 15.87 -3.56 8.41
CA LEU A 97 14.82 -2.61 8.73
C LEU A 97 15.43 -1.21 8.77
N SER A 98 14.95 -0.33 7.88
CA SER A 98 15.50 1.02 7.77
C SER A 98 15.14 1.84 9.01
N PRO A 99 16.07 2.67 9.54
CA PRO A 99 15.77 3.59 10.64
C PRO A 99 15.08 4.89 10.17
N PHE A 100 14.70 4.99 8.89
CA PHE A 100 14.00 6.13 8.30
C PHE A 100 13.18 5.71 7.07
N ASN A 101 12.18 6.52 6.72
CA ASN A 101 11.46 6.40 5.46
C ASN A 101 12.16 7.22 4.37
N ALA A 102 12.15 6.73 3.14
CA ALA A 102 12.52 7.57 2.01
C ALA A 102 11.56 8.77 1.91
N PHE A 103 12.06 9.94 1.48
CA PHE A 103 11.26 11.16 1.37
C PHE A 103 9.95 10.98 0.56
N ALA A 104 10.01 10.17 -0.51
CA ALA A 104 8.82 9.84 -1.30
C ALA A 104 7.75 9.07 -0.51
N VAL A 105 8.17 8.19 0.41
CA VAL A 105 7.27 7.43 1.30
C VAL A 105 6.54 8.39 2.24
N ASP A 106 7.27 9.34 2.84
CA ASP A 106 6.66 10.34 3.71
C ASP A 106 5.63 11.16 2.95
N LYS A 107 5.95 11.61 1.73
CA LYS A 107 5.00 12.34 0.86
C LYS A 107 3.75 11.53 0.52
N LEU A 108 3.89 10.23 0.23
CA LEU A 108 2.75 9.36 -0.05
C LEU A 108 1.88 9.17 1.21
N ARG A 109 2.49 8.97 2.38
CA ARG A 109 1.78 8.82 3.65
C ARG A 109 1.07 10.11 4.07
N GLU A 110 1.70 11.27 3.88
CA GLU A 110 1.09 12.59 4.08
C GLU A 110 -0.14 12.76 3.17
N ALA A 111 -0.08 12.30 1.93
CA ALA A 111 -1.21 12.29 0.99
C ALA A 111 -2.29 11.23 1.30
N GLY A 112 -2.14 10.45 2.37
CA GLY A 112 -3.11 9.43 2.80
C GLY A 112 -3.06 8.13 2.02
N VAL A 113 -1.98 7.85 1.29
CA VAL A 113 -1.78 6.56 0.60
C VAL A 113 -1.59 5.44 1.62
N ILE A 114 -2.20 4.29 1.34
CA ILE A 114 -2.07 3.07 2.15
C ILE A 114 -0.97 2.22 1.51
N ILE A 115 0.21 2.21 2.10
CA ILE A 115 1.31 1.37 1.63
C ILE A 115 1.07 -0.05 2.14
N THR A 116 0.84 -0.99 1.24
CA THR A 116 0.42 -2.36 1.55
C THR A 116 1.51 -3.41 1.35
N GLY A 117 2.72 -3.02 0.92
CA GLY A 117 3.80 -3.97 0.74
C GLY A 117 4.94 -3.50 -0.14
N LYS A 118 5.84 -4.46 -0.42
CA LYS A 118 7.06 -4.30 -1.20
C LYS A 118 7.02 -5.23 -2.40
N THR A 119 7.22 -4.71 -3.59
CA THR A 119 7.26 -5.50 -4.82
C THR A 119 8.60 -6.19 -4.96
N ASN A 120 8.57 -7.36 -5.60
CA ASN A 120 9.77 -8.01 -6.08
C ASN A 120 10.47 -7.15 -7.14
N ILE A 121 11.80 -7.14 -7.09
CA ILE A 121 12.69 -6.38 -7.97
C ILE A 121 13.96 -7.20 -8.21
N ASP A 122 14.72 -6.86 -9.26
CA ASP A 122 16.09 -7.36 -9.42
C ASP A 122 17.02 -6.75 -8.35
N GLU A 123 18.07 -7.51 -7.98
CA GLU A 123 19.15 -7.10 -7.07
C GLU A 123 20.07 -6.03 -7.68
#